data_AF-G3MIQ4-F1
#
_entry.id   AF-G3MIQ4-F1
#
_cell.length_a   1.000
_cell.length_b   1.000
_cell.length_c   1.000
_cell.angle_alpha   90.00
_cell.angle_beta   90.00
_cell.angle_gamma   90.00
#
_symmetry.space_group_name_H-M   'P 1'
#
loop_
_entity.id
_entity.type
_entity.pdbx_description
1 polymer ?
#
loop_
_entity_poly.entity_id
_entity_poly.type
_entity_poly.pdbx_seq_one_letter_code
_entity_poly.pdbx_strand_id
1 'polypeptide(L)'
;PLLKHSFQLLCDRLRYSRPGKAAVNIRVASQNDATDTFGRSFFVVLAVAASPFNTGECDFSGINLDEEVDKLLERFPKSMLDSKKRGFTPLFEGLEIGDVNVTGMNKIKRYGPVIPYCSKGTAFVQVDLINLGDVEYTMPYRTCSGHEGKALLSAEYSRFTAQLRVKTEGSTGNYLDVSEELALPVINYRVDFSLVGMGDFGWVASKVLSKLFPTVFLDMWMQAFFNTFRKSLKSALSGNNEIF
;
A
#
# COMPACT_ATOMS: atom_id res chain seq x y z
N PRO A 1 -18.60 3.66 -21.02
CA PRO A 1 -19.23 4.69 -21.89
C PRO A 1 -20.55 5.23 -21.32
N LEU A 2 -21.49 4.36 -20.92
CA LEU A 2 -22.79 4.74 -20.33
C LEU A 2 -22.67 5.42 -18.95
N LEU A 3 -21.75 4.97 -18.10
CA LEU A 3 -21.48 5.58 -16.79
C LEU A 3 -20.90 7.00 -16.86
N LYS A 4 -20.15 7.35 -17.93
CA LYS A 4 -19.61 8.71 -18.09
C LYS A 4 -20.73 9.72 -18.34
N HIS A 5 -21.57 9.46 -19.34
CA HIS A 5 -22.65 10.37 -19.72
C HIS A 5 -23.68 10.65 -18.60
N SER A 6 -23.93 9.69 -17.71
CA SER A 6 -24.86 9.86 -16.59
C SER A 6 -24.35 10.82 -15.51
N PHE A 7 -23.03 10.92 -15.31
CA PHE A 7 -22.43 11.80 -14.30
C PHE A 7 -22.30 13.25 -14.81
N GLN A 8 -22.00 13.47 -16.09
CA GLN A 8 -21.99 14.80 -16.70
C GLN A 8 -23.33 15.53 -16.53
N LEU A 9 -24.44 14.85 -16.86
CA LEU A 9 -25.80 15.38 -16.68
C LEU A 9 -26.13 15.67 -15.21
N LEU A 10 -25.53 14.94 -14.27
CA LEU A 10 -25.72 15.16 -12.84
C LEU A 10 -24.96 16.42 -12.38
N CYS A 11 -23.73 16.63 -12.85
CA CYS A 11 -22.95 17.83 -12.54
C CYS A 11 -23.58 19.11 -13.11
N ASP A 12 -24.12 19.05 -14.33
CA ASP A 12 -24.82 20.18 -14.93
C ASP A 12 -26.13 20.50 -14.18
N ARG A 13 -26.82 19.48 -13.64
CA ARG A 13 -28.00 19.67 -12.78
C ARG A 13 -27.67 20.23 -11.40
N LEU A 14 -26.57 19.79 -10.79
CA LEU A 14 -26.18 20.20 -9.44
C LEU A 14 -25.62 21.63 -9.40
N ARG A 15 -24.99 22.12 -10.48
CA ARG A 15 -24.60 23.55 -10.59
C ARG A 15 -25.78 24.52 -10.62
N TYR A 16 -26.99 24.06 -10.96
CA TYR A 16 -28.18 24.91 -11.12
C TYR A 16 -29.24 24.74 -10.01
N SER A 17 -29.01 23.89 -9.00
CA SER A 17 -30.02 23.60 -7.98
C SER A 17 -29.77 24.34 -6.66
N ARG A 18 -30.65 25.28 -6.32
CA ARG A 18 -30.81 25.84 -4.95
C ARG A 18 -31.16 24.71 -3.96
N PRO A 19 -30.87 24.87 -2.65
CA PRO A 19 -30.90 23.77 -1.69
C PRO A 19 -32.34 23.29 -1.45
N GLY A 20 -32.67 22.15 -2.05
CA GLY A 20 -33.96 21.50 -1.90
C GLY A 20 -33.86 20.03 -2.26
N LYS A 21 -33.66 19.19 -1.23
CA LYS A 21 -33.87 17.73 -1.19
C LYS A 21 -33.74 16.99 -2.54
N ALA A 22 -32.52 16.65 -2.94
CA ALA A 22 -32.29 15.60 -3.93
C ALA A 22 -31.96 14.29 -3.21
N ALA A 23 -32.96 13.40 -3.09
CA ALA A 23 -32.73 12.01 -2.74
C ALA A 23 -32.04 11.33 -3.94
N VAL A 24 -30.79 10.91 -3.75
CA VAL A 24 -30.03 10.17 -4.76
C VAL A 24 -30.41 8.70 -4.67
N ASN A 25 -31.16 8.23 -5.66
CA ASN A 25 -31.54 6.82 -5.79
C ASN A 25 -30.42 6.09 -6.55
N ILE A 26 -29.52 5.44 -5.82
CA ILE A 26 -28.44 4.64 -6.40
C ILE A 26 -29.02 3.27 -6.79
N ARG A 27 -29.29 3.07 -8.07
CA ARG A 27 -29.52 1.72 -8.63
C ARG A 27 -28.17 1.02 -8.75
N VAL A 28 -27.92 0.06 -7.87
CA VAL A 28 -26.83 -0.91 -8.03
C VAL A 28 -27.23 -1.85 -9.16
N ALA A 29 -26.51 -1.76 -10.29
CA ALA A 29 -26.59 -2.75 -11.34
C ALA A 29 -25.85 -4.01 -10.86
N SER A 30 -26.64 -5.02 -10.44
CA SER A 30 -26.19 -6.39 -10.25
C SER A 30 -25.94 -7.01 -11.63
N GLN A 31 -24.68 -7.24 -11.98
CA GLN A 31 -24.34 -8.08 -13.13
C GLN A 31 -23.74 -9.37 -12.61
N ASN A 32 -24.62 -10.37 -12.51
CA ASN A 32 -24.25 -11.77 -12.44
C ASN A 32 -23.70 -12.17 -13.80
N ASP A 33 -22.48 -12.69 -13.83
CA ASP A 33 -22.05 -13.73 -14.76
C ASP A 33 -20.78 -14.37 -14.20
N ALA A 34 -20.99 -15.43 -13.40
CA ALA A 34 -19.95 -16.34 -12.97
C ALA A 34 -20.56 -17.74 -12.85
N THR A 35 -20.76 -18.38 -14.00
CA THR A 35 -20.88 -19.84 -14.11
C THR A 35 -19.94 -20.27 -15.21
N ASP A 36 -18.75 -20.76 -14.85
CA ASP A 36 -18.35 -22.09 -15.33
C ASP A 36 -17.18 -22.68 -14.54
N THR A 37 -17.29 -23.99 -14.29
CA THR A 37 -16.24 -24.95 -13.89
C THR A 37 -15.63 -24.87 -12.48
N PHE A 38 -16.48 -25.15 -11.48
CA PHE A 38 -16.05 -25.78 -10.22
C PHE A 38 -15.68 -27.24 -10.51
N GLY A 39 -14.39 -27.56 -10.61
CA GLY A 39 -13.95 -28.90 -10.97
C GLY A 39 -12.47 -29.17 -10.68
N ARG A 40 -12.22 -29.72 -9.49
CA ARG A 40 -11.16 -30.70 -9.18
C ARG A 40 -9.75 -30.39 -9.72
N SER A 41 -8.85 -29.96 -8.83
CA SER A 41 -7.49 -30.54 -8.75
C SER A 41 -6.81 -30.11 -7.46
N PHE A 42 -6.94 -30.96 -6.45
CA PHE A 42 -6.08 -30.98 -5.28
C PHE A 42 -4.97 -31.99 -5.59
N PHE A 43 -3.75 -31.52 -5.87
CA PHE A 43 -2.56 -32.37 -5.86
C PHE A 43 -1.45 -31.64 -5.11
N VAL A 44 -1.25 -32.08 -3.86
CA VAL A 44 -0.03 -31.79 -3.10
C VAL A 44 1.02 -32.77 -3.61
N VAL A 45 2.07 -32.25 -4.27
CA VAL A 45 3.30 -33.01 -4.52
C VAL A 45 4.44 -32.27 -3.83
N LEU A 46 4.83 -32.80 -2.68
CA LEU A 46 6.11 -32.53 -2.04
C LEU A 46 7.18 -33.29 -2.85
N ALA A 47 7.93 -32.57 -3.68
CA ALA A 47 9.21 -33.02 -4.17
C ALA A 47 10.28 -32.16 -3.51
N VAL A 48 10.89 -32.68 -2.44
CA VAL A 48 12.14 -32.14 -1.89
C VAL A 48 13.22 -32.45 -2.91
N ALA A 49 13.51 -31.51 -3.79
CA ALA A 49 14.76 -31.52 -4.54
C ALA A 49 15.87 -31.07 -3.58
N ALA A 50 16.46 -32.04 -2.88
CA ALA A 50 17.78 -31.87 -2.28
C ALA A 50 18.83 -31.87 -3.40
N SER A 51 18.88 -30.78 -4.15
CA SER A 51 20.04 -30.48 -4.99
C SER A 51 21.20 -30.14 -4.05
N PRO A 52 22.44 -30.59 -4.33
CA PRO A 52 23.60 -30.06 -3.64
C PRO A 52 23.71 -28.59 -4.08
N PHE A 53 23.15 -27.67 -3.29
CA PHE A 53 23.48 -26.27 -3.43
C PHE A 53 24.98 -26.20 -3.22
N ASN A 54 25.71 -25.75 -4.24
CA ASN A 54 27.00 -25.12 -4.04
C ASN A 54 26.73 -23.95 -3.10
N THR A 55 26.87 -24.19 -1.81
CA THR A 55 26.84 -23.18 -0.77
C THR A 55 28.11 -22.39 -0.96
N GLY A 56 28.08 -21.41 -1.85
CA GLY A 56 28.96 -20.26 -1.69
C GLY A 56 28.71 -19.79 -0.26
N GLU A 57 29.69 -19.95 0.60
CA GLU A 57 29.57 -19.59 2.00
C GLU A 57 29.57 -18.05 2.04
N CYS A 58 28.38 -17.47 2.25
CA CYS A 58 28.27 -16.04 2.47
C CYS A 58 28.80 -15.77 3.88
N ASP A 59 29.85 -14.97 3.99
CA ASP A 59 30.34 -14.51 5.28
C ASP A 59 29.49 -13.34 5.78
N PHE A 60 28.88 -13.52 6.95
CA PHE A 60 28.15 -12.48 7.69
C PHE A 60 28.92 -12.04 8.93
N SER A 61 30.07 -12.65 9.21
CA SER A 61 30.91 -12.31 10.35
C SER A 61 31.41 -10.86 10.21
N GLY A 62 31.35 -10.11 11.30
CA GLY A 62 31.71 -8.69 11.31
C GLY A 62 30.60 -7.69 10.96
N ILE A 63 29.39 -8.14 10.58
CA ILE A 63 28.24 -7.25 10.35
C ILE A 63 27.16 -7.49 11.41
N ASN A 64 26.78 -6.44 12.15
CA ASN A 64 25.63 -6.49 13.04
C ASN A 64 24.34 -6.23 12.24
N LEU A 65 23.79 -7.28 11.62
CA LEU A 65 22.62 -7.17 10.73
C LEU A 65 21.37 -6.64 11.46
N ASP A 66 21.18 -6.99 12.73
CA ASP A 66 20.09 -6.46 13.54
C ASP A 66 20.16 -4.93 13.65
N GLU A 67 21.33 -4.40 13.97
CA GLU A 67 21.56 -2.96 14.09
C GLU A 67 21.42 -2.24 12.75
N GLU A 68 21.92 -2.83 11.66
CA GLU A 68 21.79 -2.23 10.31
C GLU A 68 20.33 -2.18 9.84
N VAL A 69 19.53 -3.21 10.13
CA VAL A 69 18.10 -3.22 9.85
C VAL A 69 17.37 -2.18 10.71
N ASP A 70 17.69 -2.08 12.00
CA ASP A 70 17.03 -1.11 12.89
C ASP A 70 17.37 0.34 12.46
N LYS A 71 18.64 0.66 12.16
CA LYS A 71 19.06 1.96 11.61
C LYS A 71 18.35 2.29 10.29
N LEU A 72 18.13 1.28 9.45
CA LEU A 72 17.41 1.45 8.19
C LEU A 72 15.94 1.84 8.43
N LEU A 73 15.26 1.16 9.35
CA LEU A 73 13.86 1.47 9.69
C LEU A 73 13.72 2.85 10.35
N GLU A 74 14.69 3.27 11.16
CA GLU A 74 14.71 4.61 11.78
C GLU A 74 14.76 5.75 10.74
N ARG A 75 15.32 5.48 9.55
CA ARG A 75 15.38 6.44 8.44
C ARG A 75 14.10 6.52 7.62
N PHE A 76 13.08 5.72 7.93
CA PHE A 76 11.83 5.79 7.20
C PHE A 76 11.17 7.16 7.40
N PRO A 77 10.57 7.74 6.34
CA PRO A 77 10.00 9.06 6.40
C PRO A 77 8.72 9.09 7.25
N LYS A 78 8.50 10.18 7.97
CA LYS A 78 7.25 10.42 8.72
C LYS A 78 6.06 10.67 7.81
N SER A 79 6.31 11.36 6.70
CA SER A 79 5.32 11.69 5.68
C SER A 79 5.95 11.64 4.29
N MET A 80 5.16 11.26 3.29
CA MET A 80 5.56 11.24 1.88
C MET A 80 4.39 11.71 1.01
N LEU A 81 4.67 12.60 0.06
CA LEU A 81 3.74 12.92 -1.01
C LEU A 81 4.01 11.98 -2.19
N ASP A 82 2.97 11.26 -2.62
CA ASP A 82 3.12 10.24 -3.68
C ASP A 82 3.19 10.84 -5.10
N SER A 83 3.02 12.17 -5.21
CA SER A 83 2.82 12.88 -6.48
C SER A 83 3.69 14.14 -6.61
N LYS A 84 4.26 14.34 -7.79
CA LYS A 84 4.95 15.59 -8.20
C LYS A 84 3.98 16.63 -8.80
N LYS A 85 2.70 16.29 -8.99
CA LYS A 85 1.70 17.14 -9.65
C LYS A 85 0.97 17.97 -8.61
N ARG A 86 1.44 19.18 -8.33
CA ARG A 86 0.72 20.07 -7.40
C ARG A 86 -0.70 20.35 -7.90
N GLY A 87 -1.70 19.99 -7.09
CA GLY A 87 -3.09 20.42 -7.26
C GLY A 87 -4.09 19.29 -7.52
N PHE A 88 -5.32 19.67 -7.83
CA PHE A 88 -6.40 18.73 -8.13
C PHE A 88 -6.35 18.25 -9.58
N THR A 89 -6.54 16.95 -9.77
CA THR A 89 -6.64 16.30 -11.07
C THR A 89 -7.97 15.55 -11.18
N PRO A 90 -8.64 15.61 -12.34
CA PRO A 90 -9.91 14.90 -12.53
C PRO A 90 -9.68 13.38 -12.50
N LEU A 91 -10.33 12.68 -11.57
CA LEU A 91 -10.34 11.22 -11.53
C LEU A 91 -11.41 10.67 -12.48
N PHE A 92 -12.60 11.27 -12.44
CA PHE A 92 -13.69 11.09 -13.39
C PHE A 92 -14.57 12.34 -13.42
N GLU A 93 -15.51 12.41 -14.36
CA GLU A 93 -16.43 13.54 -14.48
C GLU A 93 -17.15 13.80 -13.16
N GLY A 94 -16.92 14.98 -12.59
CA GLY A 94 -17.52 15.41 -11.33
C GLY A 94 -16.74 15.11 -10.06
N LEU A 95 -15.59 14.42 -10.14
CA LEU A 95 -14.70 14.19 -9.01
C LEU A 95 -13.25 14.50 -9.39
N GLU A 96 -12.65 15.41 -8.64
CA GLU A 96 -11.22 15.71 -8.72
C GLU A 96 -10.54 15.30 -7.43
N ILE A 97 -9.33 14.77 -7.54
CA ILE A 97 -8.50 14.32 -6.42
C ILE A 97 -7.20 15.10 -6.41
N GLY A 98 -6.71 15.44 -5.24
CA GLY A 98 -5.37 16.01 -5.11
C GLY A 98 -4.34 14.94 -4.75
N ASP A 99 -3.17 15.42 -4.36
CA ASP A 99 -2.02 14.56 -4.08
C ASP A 99 -2.25 13.64 -2.87
N VAL A 100 -1.89 12.37 -3.04
CA VAL A 100 -1.91 11.40 -1.95
C VAL A 100 -0.76 11.69 -1.00
N ASN A 101 -1.10 11.95 0.26
CA ASN A 101 -0.15 12.02 1.35
C ASN A 101 -0.16 10.70 2.13
N VAL A 102 1.00 10.16 2.42
CA VAL A 102 1.17 8.96 3.24
C VAL A 102 1.88 9.35 4.52
N THR A 103 1.40 8.88 5.65
CA THR A 103 2.04 9.12 6.96
C THR A 103 2.31 7.81 7.69
N GLY A 104 3.20 7.84 8.68
CA GLY A 104 3.40 6.73 9.61
C GLY A 104 4.35 5.62 9.14
N MET A 105 4.98 5.74 7.97
CA MET A 105 5.97 4.75 7.51
C MET A 105 7.13 4.59 8.51
N ASN A 106 7.55 5.66 9.17
CA ASN A 106 8.55 5.67 10.23
C ASN A 106 8.17 4.91 11.52
N LYS A 107 6.93 4.43 11.61
CA LYS A 107 6.42 3.67 12.76
C LYS A 107 6.29 2.17 12.46
N ILE A 108 6.64 1.75 11.24
CA ILE A 108 6.81 0.33 10.91
C ILE A 108 7.94 -0.22 11.79
N LYS A 109 7.68 -1.37 12.42
CA LYS A 109 8.63 -2.02 13.32
C LYS A 109 9.05 -3.37 12.80
N ARG A 110 10.20 -3.83 13.27
CA ARG A 110 10.62 -5.22 13.14
C ARG A 110 9.73 -6.14 14.01
N TYR A 111 9.38 -7.29 13.45
CA TYR A 111 8.59 -8.33 14.09
C TYR A 111 9.36 -9.66 14.06
N GLY A 112 10.18 -9.90 15.07
CA GLY A 112 11.00 -11.11 15.18
C GLY A 112 12.45 -10.94 14.75
N PRO A 113 13.19 -12.05 14.57
CA PRO A 113 14.62 -12.01 14.30
C PRO A 113 14.93 -11.58 12.87
N VAL A 114 16.14 -11.07 12.69
CA VAL A 114 16.75 -10.84 11.38
C VAL A 114 17.37 -12.16 10.92
N ILE A 115 16.92 -12.70 9.79
CA ILE A 115 17.31 -14.04 9.31
C ILE A 115 18.27 -13.89 8.12
N PRO A 116 19.58 -14.08 8.31
CA PRO A 116 20.54 -14.10 7.21
C PRO A 116 20.42 -15.40 6.41
N TYR A 117 20.56 -15.32 5.10
CA TYR A 117 20.64 -16.49 4.22
C TYR A 117 21.46 -16.19 2.97
N CYS A 118 22.04 -17.23 2.40
CA CYS A 118 22.79 -17.16 1.16
C CYS A 118 22.01 -17.87 0.06
N SER A 119 21.84 -17.20 -1.07
CA SER A 119 21.21 -17.81 -2.25
C SER A 119 22.06 -17.53 -3.46
N LYS A 120 22.54 -18.59 -4.12
CA LYS A 120 23.40 -18.52 -5.32
C LYS A 120 24.63 -17.62 -5.12
N GLY A 121 25.26 -17.71 -3.94
CA GLY A 121 26.45 -16.90 -3.58
C GLY A 121 26.15 -15.42 -3.31
N THR A 122 24.88 -15.01 -3.27
CA THR A 122 24.47 -13.67 -2.86
C THR A 122 23.95 -13.70 -1.43
N ALA A 123 24.46 -12.80 -0.60
CA ALA A 123 24.05 -12.62 0.78
C ALA A 123 22.74 -11.83 0.84
N PHE A 124 21.78 -12.35 1.58
CA PHE A 124 20.48 -11.72 1.82
C PHE A 124 20.16 -11.74 3.30
N VAL A 125 19.22 -10.86 3.65
CA VAL A 125 18.62 -10.84 4.96
C VAL A 125 17.11 -10.73 4.82
N GLN A 126 16.41 -11.62 5.51
CA GLN A 126 14.96 -11.61 5.61
C GLN A 126 14.56 -10.99 6.95
N VAL A 127 13.64 -10.03 6.91
CA VAL A 127 13.07 -9.41 8.10
C VAL A 127 11.55 -9.38 7.99
N ASP A 128 10.89 -9.79 9.05
CA ASP A 128 9.46 -9.59 9.20
C ASP A 128 9.18 -8.23 9.81
N LEU A 129 8.24 -7.51 9.21
CA LEU A 129 7.88 -6.14 9.55
C LEU A 129 6.39 -6.05 9.87
N ILE A 130 6.05 -5.11 10.74
CA ILE A 130 4.70 -4.91 11.23
C ILE A 130 4.30 -3.42 11.23
N ASN A 131 3.09 -3.16 10.76
CA ASN A 131 2.34 -1.91 10.94
C ASN A 131 1.15 -2.19 11.88
N LEU A 132 0.99 -1.38 12.92
CA LEU A 132 -0.06 -1.49 13.95
C LEU A 132 -1.08 -0.35 13.84
N GLY A 133 -1.53 -0.03 12.62
CA GLY A 133 -2.52 1.03 12.39
C GLY A 133 -1.94 2.42 12.23
N ASP A 134 -0.62 2.54 12.15
CA ASP A 134 0.07 3.81 12.10
C ASP A 134 0.17 4.38 10.68
N VAL A 135 0.21 3.52 9.66
CA VAL A 135 0.28 3.94 8.26
C VAL A 135 -1.10 4.33 7.73
N GLU A 136 -1.22 5.57 7.26
CA GLU A 136 -2.45 6.12 6.71
C GLU A 136 -2.17 6.85 5.38
N TYR A 137 -3.03 6.58 4.40
CA TYR A 137 -3.10 7.28 3.13
C TYR A 137 -4.24 8.29 3.18
N THR A 138 -3.92 9.55 2.90
CA THR A 138 -4.88 10.64 2.79
C THR A 138 -4.87 11.18 1.38
N MET A 139 -6.04 11.23 0.73
CA MET A 139 -6.22 11.83 -0.59
C MET A 139 -7.32 12.89 -0.53
N PRO A 140 -7.00 14.18 -0.71
CA PRO A 140 -8.02 15.22 -0.77
C PRO A 140 -8.88 15.02 -2.02
N TYR A 141 -10.18 15.28 -1.91
CA TYR A 141 -11.10 15.25 -3.04
C TYR A 141 -11.97 16.49 -3.07
N ARG A 142 -12.41 16.86 -4.27
CA ARG A 142 -13.46 17.86 -4.50
C ARG A 142 -14.42 17.38 -5.56
N THR A 143 -15.69 17.75 -5.42
CA THR A 143 -16.76 17.37 -6.34
C THR A 143 -17.24 18.58 -7.13
N CYS A 144 -17.87 18.36 -8.28
CA CYS A 144 -18.45 19.44 -9.09
C CYS A 144 -19.57 20.23 -8.38
N SER A 145 -20.16 19.65 -7.33
CA SER A 145 -21.17 20.31 -6.49
C SER A 145 -20.56 21.19 -5.39
N GLY A 146 -19.23 21.30 -5.33
CA GLY A 146 -18.51 22.12 -4.37
C GLY A 146 -18.23 21.43 -3.03
N HIS A 147 -18.56 20.14 -2.87
CA HIS A 147 -18.16 19.40 -1.68
C HIS A 147 -16.68 19.05 -1.76
N GLU A 148 -15.95 19.34 -0.69
CA GLU A 148 -14.53 19.05 -0.56
C GLU A 148 -14.29 18.22 0.71
N GLY A 149 -13.23 17.42 0.68
CA GLY A 149 -12.97 16.50 1.76
C GLY A 149 -11.68 15.71 1.60
N LYS A 150 -11.57 14.63 2.37
CA LYS A 150 -10.43 13.70 2.36
C LYS A 150 -10.93 12.26 2.32
N ALA A 151 -10.36 11.47 1.43
CA ALA A 151 -10.45 10.02 1.46
C ALA A 151 -9.28 9.48 2.29
N LEU A 152 -9.58 8.62 3.25
CA LEU A 152 -8.61 7.98 4.13
C LEU A 152 -8.61 6.48 3.87
N LEU A 153 -7.42 5.90 3.74
CA LEU A 153 -7.22 4.46 3.64
C LEU A 153 -6.16 4.04 4.66
N SER A 154 -6.51 3.10 5.53
CA SER A 154 -5.62 2.57 6.57
C SER A 154 -5.89 1.08 6.78
N ALA A 155 -4.93 0.38 7.36
CA ALA A 155 -5.14 -0.97 7.87
C ALA A 155 -4.80 -1.00 9.36
N GLU A 156 -5.68 -1.58 10.17
CA GLU A 156 -5.47 -1.73 11.62
C GLU A 156 -4.20 -2.54 11.91
N TYR A 157 -3.90 -3.51 11.04
CA TYR A 157 -2.72 -4.35 11.18
C TYR A 157 -2.24 -4.85 9.81
N SER A 158 -0.94 -4.77 9.57
CA SER A 158 -0.27 -5.39 8.42
C SER A 158 1.05 -6.02 8.84
N ARG A 159 1.26 -7.28 8.48
CA ARG A 159 2.55 -7.98 8.57
C ARG A 159 3.03 -8.36 7.19
N PHE A 160 4.30 -8.10 6.92
CA PHE A 160 4.93 -8.38 5.63
C PHE A 160 6.38 -8.75 5.85
N THR A 161 6.92 -9.56 4.95
CA THR A 161 8.31 -10.01 4.98
C THR A 161 9.08 -9.23 3.94
N ALA A 162 10.14 -8.53 4.34
CA ALA A 162 11.06 -7.86 3.45
C ALA A 162 12.34 -8.68 3.26
N GLN A 163 12.85 -8.70 2.04
CA GLN A 163 14.14 -9.30 1.70
C GLN A 163 15.08 -8.19 1.23
N LEU A 164 16.22 -8.06 1.89
CA LEU A 164 17.26 -7.08 1.56
C LEU A 164 18.53 -7.82 1.14
N ARG A 165 19.26 -7.26 0.19
CA ARG A 165 20.56 -7.80 -0.20
C ARG A 165 21.62 -7.23 0.73
N VAL A 166 22.60 -8.04 1.11
CA VAL A 166 23.77 -7.61 1.89
C VAL A 166 24.94 -7.41 0.92
N LYS A 167 25.66 -6.30 1.05
CA LYS A 167 26.88 -6.02 0.30
C LYS A 167 28.09 -6.57 1.05
N THR A 168 28.85 -7.47 0.41
CA THR A 168 30.11 -8.01 0.96
C THR A 168 31.31 -7.18 0.47
N GLU A 169 32.09 -6.67 1.43
CA GLU A 169 33.41 -5.98 1.39
C GLU A 169 33.78 -5.02 0.23
N GLY A 170 34.22 -3.80 0.62
CA GLY A 170 34.86 -2.80 -0.24
C GLY A 170 34.19 -1.43 -0.24
N SER A 171 32.96 -1.31 0.24
CA SER A 171 32.25 -0.03 0.34
C SER A 171 32.31 0.52 1.76
N THR A 172 33.03 1.61 1.96
CA THR A 172 32.78 2.54 3.07
C THR A 172 31.34 3.08 2.92
N GLY A 173 30.35 2.43 3.53
CA GLY A 173 28.93 2.80 3.40
C GLY A 173 27.92 1.74 3.87
N ASN A 174 26.62 2.03 3.68
CA ASN A 174 25.49 1.17 4.11
C ASN A 174 25.64 -0.28 3.60
N TYR A 175 25.52 -1.26 4.51
CA TYR A 175 25.69 -2.70 4.22
C TYR A 175 24.49 -3.36 3.52
N LEU A 176 23.34 -2.68 3.50
CA LEU A 176 22.10 -3.18 2.93
C LEU A 176 21.83 -2.58 1.54
N ASP A 177 21.14 -3.33 0.69
CA ASP A 177 20.66 -2.91 -0.63
C ASP A 177 19.25 -3.44 -0.93
N VAL A 178 18.61 -2.82 -1.91
CA VAL A 178 17.28 -3.17 -2.41
C VAL A 178 17.36 -4.49 -3.19
N SER A 179 16.61 -5.51 -2.74
CA SER A 179 16.35 -6.72 -3.54
C SER A 179 15.35 -6.44 -4.66
N GLU A 180 15.39 -7.22 -5.75
CA GLU A 180 14.34 -7.14 -6.79
C GLU A 180 12.98 -7.59 -6.23
N GLU A 181 12.98 -8.67 -5.45
CA GLU A 181 11.84 -9.24 -4.72
C GLU A 181 11.80 -8.67 -3.30
N LEU A 182 11.20 -7.48 -3.16
CA LEU A 182 11.46 -6.63 -1.99
C LEU A 182 10.66 -6.99 -0.75
N ALA A 183 9.36 -7.19 -0.91
CA ALA A 183 8.45 -7.38 0.20
C ALA A 183 7.22 -8.17 -0.24
N LEU A 184 6.86 -9.18 0.56
CA LEU A 184 5.68 -10.00 0.34
C LEU A 184 4.70 -9.81 1.51
N PRO A 185 3.41 -9.59 1.22
CA PRO A 185 2.39 -9.52 2.27
C PRO A 185 2.24 -10.88 2.92
N VAL A 186 2.25 -10.90 4.25
CA VAL A 186 1.95 -12.11 5.01
C VAL A 186 0.50 -12.04 5.48
N ILE A 187 0.10 -10.93 6.11
CA ILE A 187 -1.25 -10.74 6.65
C ILE A 187 -1.64 -9.26 6.59
N ASN A 188 -2.88 -8.97 6.18
CA ASN A 188 -3.51 -7.68 6.38
C ASN A 188 -4.84 -7.88 7.11
N TYR A 189 -5.11 -7.03 8.08
CA TYR A 189 -6.32 -7.10 8.89
C TYR A 189 -7.00 -5.75 8.96
N ARG A 190 -8.33 -5.78 8.75
CA ARG A 190 -9.23 -4.62 8.80
C ARG A 190 -8.68 -3.41 8.04
N VAL A 191 -8.68 -3.53 6.72
CA VAL A 191 -8.52 -2.36 5.85
C VAL A 191 -9.79 -1.53 5.89
N ASP A 192 -9.64 -0.27 6.26
CA ASP A 192 -10.70 0.72 6.39
C ASP A 192 -10.54 1.81 5.34
N PHE A 193 -11.65 2.14 4.71
CA PHE A 193 -11.77 3.30 3.85
C PHE A 193 -12.84 4.24 4.40
N SER A 194 -12.55 5.53 4.46
CA SER A 194 -13.53 6.52 4.90
C SER A 194 -13.43 7.83 4.14
N LEU A 195 -14.57 8.47 3.94
CA LEU A 195 -14.70 9.79 3.33
C LEU A 195 -15.07 10.81 4.41
N VAL A 196 -14.19 11.78 4.60
CA VAL A 196 -14.39 12.94 5.48
C VAL A 196 -14.78 14.13 4.60
N GLY A 197 -15.82 14.90 4.97
CA GLY A 197 -16.28 16.08 4.22
C GLY A 197 -17.66 15.92 3.55
N MET A 198 -18.27 14.73 3.61
CA MET A 198 -19.64 14.45 3.14
C MET A 198 -20.69 14.40 4.27
N GLY A 199 -20.33 14.88 5.47
CA GLY A 199 -21.13 14.71 6.69
C GLY A 199 -21.11 13.27 7.23
N ASP A 200 -21.79 13.06 8.36
CA ASP A 200 -21.77 11.77 9.10
C ASP A 200 -22.20 10.59 8.23
N PHE A 201 -23.22 10.79 7.38
CA PHE A 201 -23.69 9.74 6.49
C PHE A 201 -22.61 9.29 5.50
N GLY A 202 -21.86 10.21 4.90
CA GLY A 202 -20.78 9.86 3.96
C GLY A 202 -19.64 9.10 4.64
N TRP A 203 -19.31 9.47 5.88
CA TRP A 203 -18.32 8.77 6.69
C TRP A 203 -18.76 7.36 7.08
N VAL A 204 -20.00 7.20 7.57
CA VAL A 204 -20.55 5.88 7.92
C VAL A 204 -20.67 4.99 6.68
N ALA A 205 -21.23 5.51 5.59
CA ALA A 205 -21.47 4.74 4.38
C ALA A 205 -20.16 4.24 3.75
N SER A 206 -19.12 5.07 3.73
CA SER A 206 -17.80 4.67 3.20
C SER A 206 -17.14 3.59 4.05
N LYS A 207 -17.23 3.67 5.39
CA LYS A 207 -16.75 2.60 6.28
C LYS A 207 -17.52 1.30 6.10
N VAL A 208 -18.85 1.36 6.01
CA VAL A 208 -19.67 0.16 5.77
C VAL A 208 -19.31 -0.46 4.42
N LEU A 209 -19.12 0.37 3.39
CA LEU A 209 -18.70 -0.09 2.06
C LEU A 209 -17.36 -0.84 2.11
N SER A 210 -16.41 -0.38 2.92
CA SER A 210 -15.11 -1.06 3.06
C SER A 210 -15.21 -2.44 3.71
N LYS A 211 -16.23 -2.65 4.55
CA LYS A 211 -16.53 -3.97 5.14
C LYS A 211 -17.32 -4.88 4.20
N LEU A 212 -18.16 -4.32 3.34
CA LEU A 212 -18.94 -5.09 2.36
C LEU A 212 -18.09 -5.56 1.18
N PHE A 213 -17.10 -4.76 0.77
CA PHE A 213 -16.21 -5.07 -0.36
C PHE A 213 -14.74 -5.15 0.09
N PRO A 214 -14.40 -6.04 1.04
CA PRO A 214 -13.08 -6.05 1.66
C PRO A 214 -11.96 -6.29 0.65
N THR A 215 -12.18 -7.11 -0.37
CA THR A 215 -11.19 -7.42 -1.42
C THR A 215 -10.76 -6.17 -2.18
N VAL A 216 -11.70 -5.28 -2.53
CA VAL A 216 -11.39 -4.06 -3.30
C VAL A 216 -10.44 -3.16 -2.52
N PHE A 217 -10.74 -2.93 -1.23
CA PHE A 217 -9.91 -2.07 -0.40
C PHE A 217 -8.61 -2.73 0.02
N LEU A 218 -8.61 -4.05 0.20
CA LEU A 218 -7.39 -4.81 0.43
C LEU A 218 -6.43 -4.70 -0.75
N ASP A 219 -6.91 -4.85 -1.98
CA ASP A 219 -6.09 -4.71 -3.18
C ASP A 219 -5.53 -3.27 -3.32
N MET A 220 -6.36 -2.25 -3.06
CA MET A 220 -5.92 -0.86 -3.02
C MET A 220 -4.84 -0.63 -1.97
N TRP A 221 -5.03 -1.15 -0.75
CA TRP A 221 -4.07 -1.06 0.33
C TRP A 221 -2.74 -1.73 -0.05
N MET A 222 -2.79 -2.95 -0.56
CA MET A 222 -1.59 -3.70 -0.95
C MET A 222 -0.77 -2.95 -2.01
N GLN A 223 -1.44 -2.48 -3.07
CA GLN A 223 -0.76 -1.74 -4.13
C GLN A 223 -0.13 -0.45 -3.61
N ALA A 224 -0.87 0.34 -2.82
CA ALA A 224 -0.39 1.58 -2.25
C ALA A 224 0.77 1.35 -1.28
N PHE A 225 0.59 0.40 -0.34
CA PHE A 225 1.55 0.05 0.70
C PHE A 225 2.89 -0.39 0.14
N PHE A 226 2.91 -1.37 -0.77
CA PHE A 226 4.18 -1.88 -1.30
C PHE A 226 4.91 -0.86 -2.19
N ASN A 227 4.16 -0.03 -2.92
CA ASN A 227 4.75 1.06 -3.68
C ASN A 227 5.42 2.08 -2.75
N THR A 228 4.72 2.54 -1.70
CA THR A 228 5.29 3.47 -0.72
C THR A 228 6.46 2.84 0.03
N PHE A 229 6.33 1.60 0.51
CA PHE A 229 7.40 0.89 1.20
C PHE A 229 8.67 0.80 0.36
N ARG A 230 8.55 0.43 -0.93
CA ARG A 230 9.69 0.39 -1.86
C ARG A 230 10.35 1.76 -2.02
N LYS A 231 9.56 2.84 -2.07
CA LYS A 231 10.09 4.21 -2.12
C LYS A 231 10.78 4.61 -0.82
N SER A 232 10.18 4.33 0.34
CA SER A 232 10.76 4.60 1.66
C SER A 232 12.09 3.87 1.83
N LEU A 233 12.14 2.59 1.46
CA LEU A 233 13.36 1.78 1.53
C LEU A 233 14.48 2.36 0.65
N LYS A 234 14.16 2.72 -0.61
CA LYS A 234 15.13 3.36 -1.51
C LYS A 234 15.65 4.68 -0.97
N SER A 235 14.77 5.51 -0.41
CA SER A 235 15.16 6.78 0.21
C SER A 235 16.06 6.56 1.43
N ALA A 236 15.70 5.63 2.30
CA ALA A 236 16.48 5.30 3.50
C ALA A 236 17.87 4.73 3.19
N LEU A 237 17.99 3.91 2.13
CA LEU A 237 19.25 3.32 1.67
C LEU A 237 20.15 4.29 0.90
N SER A 238 19.57 5.25 0.16
CA SER A 238 20.34 6.24 -0.61
C SER A 238 20.90 7.38 0.25
N GLY A 239 20.54 7.47 1.53
CA GLY A 239 20.98 8.56 2.42
C GLY A 239 20.40 9.93 2.07
N ASN A 240 19.56 10.01 1.02
CA ASN A 240 18.89 11.23 0.61
C ASN A 240 17.61 11.40 1.43
N ASN A 241 17.72 12.18 2.50
CA ASN A 241 16.59 12.78 3.22
C ASN A 241 15.99 13.94 2.40
N GLU A 242 15.79 13.77 1.09
CA GLU A 242 15.05 14.77 0.31
C GLU A 242 13.55 14.54 0.51
N ILE A 243 13.05 15.22 1.54
CA ILE A 243 11.65 15.56 1.75
C ILE A 243 11.22 16.37 0.53
N PHE A 244 10.33 15.82 -0.30
CA PHE A 244 9.58 16.57 -1.32
C PHE A 244 8.13 16.71 -0.90
#